data_AF-A0A433CZN2-F1
#
_entry.id   AF-A0A433CZN2-F1
#
_cell.length_a   1.000
_cell.length_b   1.000
_cell.length_c   1.000
_cell.angle_alpha   90.00
_cell.angle_beta   90.00
_cell.angle_gamma   90.00
#
_symmetry.space_group_name_H-M   'P 1'
#
loop_
_entity.id
_entity.type
_entity.pdbx_description
1 polymer ?
#
loop_
_entity_poly.entity_id
_entity_poly.type
_entity_poly.pdbx_seq_one_letter_code
_entity_poly.pdbx_strand_id
1 'polypeptide(L)'
;MVSHAILDITDDNTPTPLPTLTSPHVPNHTPHPHTDFATMASTEDKYSVLLPTYNERENLPIIVYLLVKTFKQHDINWEIVIIDDNSPDGTQEIAGQLAKVYGEDRILLRPRAGKLGLGTAYIYGIQFATGNFIIIMDADFSHHVH
;
A
#
# COMPACT_ATOMS: atom_id res chain seq x y z
N MET A 1 26.43 -15.36 54.02
CA MET A 1 26.84 -14.30 53.06
C MET A 1 25.54 -13.59 52.65
N VAL A 2 25.03 -12.62 53.41
CA VAL A 2 25.34 -11.16 53.37
C VAL A 2 25.71 -10.69 51.95
N SER A 3 25.07 -9.70 51.32
CA SER A 3 24.42 -8.51 51.86
C SER A 3 23.26 -8.05 50.95
N HIS A 4 22.17 -7.60 51.58
CA HIS A 4 21.23 -6.66 50.98
C HIS A 4 21.91 -5.29 50.88
N ALA A 5 21.57 -4.50 49.87
CA ALA A 5 21.80 -3.06 49.85
C ALA A 5 20.49 -2.36 49.51
N ILE A 6 19.92 -1.75 50.55
CA ILE A 6 18.97 -0.64 50.49
C ILE A 6 19.82 0.63 50.61
N LEU A 7 19.52 1.65 49.79
CA LEU A 7 19.72 3.09 50.03
C LEU A 7 19.26 3.81 48.75
N ASP A 8 18.61 4.96 48.71
CA ASP A 8 17.87 5.79 49.66
C ASP A 8 17.11 6.75 48.71
N ILE A 9 15.81 6.90 48.85
CA ILE A 9 15.06 7.90 48.06
C ILE A 9 15.03 9.16 48.93
N THR A 10 15.91 10.11 48.66
CA THR A 10 15.76 11.48 49.13
C THR A 10 15.23 12.34 47.99
N ASP A 11 14.03 12.89 48.22
CA ASP A 11 13.45 14.01 47.47
C ASP A 11 14.43 15.19 47.41
N ASP A 12 14.81 15.60 46.20
CA ASP A 12 15.17 16.98 45.90
C ASP A 12 14.61 17.33 44.51
N ASN A 13 13.42 17.92 44.52
CA ASN A 13 12.76 18.46 43.35
C ASN A 13 13.15 19.94 43.23
N THR A 14 14.26 20.21 42.55
CA THR A 14 14.58 21.55 42.04
C THR A 14 14.87 21.49 40.54
N PRO A 15 14.15 22.26 39.69
CA PRO A 15 14.36 22.22 38.25
C PRO A 15 15.66 22.95 37.89
N THR A 16 16.59 22.22 37.28
CA THR A 16 17.77 22.79 36.62
C THR A 16 17.37 23.40 35.27
N PRO A 17 17.80 24.64 34.93
CA PRO A 17 17.47 25.23 33.64
C PRO A 17 18.27 24.57 32.50
N LEU A 18 17.60 24.26 31.38
CA LEU A 18 18.24 23.70 30.19
C LEU A 18 19.19 24.73 29.52
N PRO A 19 20.34 24.29 29.00
CA PRO A 19 21.21 25.13 28.18
C PRO A 19 20.58 25.41 26.81
N THR A 20 20.56 26.68 26.40
CA THR A 20 20.20 27.09 25.03
C THR A 20 21.27 26.67 24.04
N LEU A 21 20.95 25.73 23.15
CA LEU A 21 21.78 25.38 22.00
C LEU A 21 21.63 26.44 20.90
N THR A 22 22.69 27.20 20.66
CA THR A 22 22.82 28.06 19.47
C THR A 22 23.12 27.19 18.24
N SER A 23 22.30 27.30 17.19
CA SER A 23 22.54 26.59 15.91
C SER A 23 23.87 26.99 15.26
N PRO A 24 24.65 26.04 14.72
CA PRO A 24 25.83 26.36 13.94
C PRO A 24 25.44 26.94 12.57
N HIS A 25 26.17 27.97 12.16
CA HIS A 25 26.11 28.63 10.86
C HIS A 25 26.56 27.65 9.74
N VAL A 26 25.64 27.28 8.84
CA VAL A 26 25.97 26.50 7.64
C VAL A 26 26.46 27.45 6.54
N PRO A 27 27.60 27.19 5.88
CA PRO A 27 28.11 28.07 4.82
C PRO A 27 27.19 28.06 3.59
N ASN A 28 27.04 29.23 2.97
CA ASN A 28 26.25 29.44 1.77
C ASN A 28 26.73 28.54 0.61
N HIS A 29 25.90 27.60 0.15
CA HIS A 29 26.16 26.83 -1.05
C HIS A 29 25.75 27.67 -2.27
N THR A 30 26.65 27.82 -3.23
CA THR A 30 26.38 28.47 -4.51
C THR A 30 25.22 27.76 -5.25
N PRO A 31 24.29 28.50 -5.87
CA PRO A 31 23.24 27.88 -6.66
C PRO A 31 23.85 27.28 -7.93
N HIS A 32 23.61 25.98 -8.14
CA HIS A 32 23.83 25.34 -9.43
C HIS A 32 22.75 25.78 -10.42
N PRO A 33 23.06 25.91 -11.72
CA PRO A 33 22.11 26.40 -12.71
C PRO A 33 20.93 25.43 -12.83
N HIS A 34 19.76 25.85 -12.36
CA HIS A 34 18.51 25.17 -12.69
C HIS A 34 18.22 25.42 -14.16
N THR A 35 18.39 24.38 -14.98
CA THR A 35 17.85 24.38 -16.33
C THR A 35 16.33 24.28 -16.19
N ASP A 36 15.64 25.33 -16.62
CA ASP A 36 14.17 25.40 -16.63
C ASP A 36 13.59 24.33 -17.57
N PHE A 37 13.32 23.15 -17.02
CA PHE A 37 12.41 22.21 -17.67
C PHE A 37 10.99 22.70 -17.38
N ALA A 38 10.47 23.44 -18.35
CA ALA A 38 9.06 23.78 -18.47
C ALA A 38 8.18 22.60 -18.04
N THR A 39 7.32 22.87 -17.05
CA THR A 39 6.02 22.24 -16.77
C THR A 39 5.75 20.94 -17.54
N MET A 40 6.38 19.84 -17.10
CA MET A 40 5.85 18.51 -17.38
C MET A 40 4.69 18.31 -16.41
N ALA A 41 3.49 18.08 -16.96
CA ALA A 41 2.27 17.90 -16.20
C ALA A 41 2.53 17.01 -14.98
N SER A 42 2.10 17.46 -13.80
CA SER A 42 2.03 16.62 -12.62
C SER A 42 1.20 15.40 -12.98
N THR A 43 1.86 14.27 -13.29
CA THR A 43 1.18 12.98 -13.31
C THR A 43 0.75 12.76 -11.87
N GLU A 44 -0.53 12.97 -11.57
CA GLU A 44 -1.05 12.59 -10.27
C GLU A 44 -0.70 11.13 -10.02
N ASP A 45 -0.12 10.86 -8.85
CA ASP A 45 0.31 9.52 -8.48
C ASP A 45 -0.88 8.55 -8.54
N LYS A 46 -0.72 7.47 -9.30
CA LYS A 46 -1.72 6.42 -9.47
C LYS A 46 -1.23 5.11 -8.88
N TYR A 47 -2.07 4.48 -8.07
CA TYR A 47 -1.80 3.21 -7.40
C TYR A 47 -2.52 2.06 -8.11
N SER A 48 -1.78 1.03 -8.53
CA SER A 48 -2.34 -0.23 -9.03
C SER A 48 -2.25 -1.30 -7.96
N VAL A 49 -3.40 -1.79 -7.51
CA VAL A 49 -3.47 -2.94 -6.59
C VAL A 49 -3.54 -4.22 -7.42
N LEU A 50 -2.55 -5.09 -7.30
CA LEU A 50 -2.57 -6.43 -7.87
C LEU A 50 -3.20 -7.37 -6.86
N LEU A 51 -4.28 -8.03 -7.28
CA LEU A 51 -5.08 -8.91 -6.45
C LEU A 51 -5.19 -10.29 -7.14
N PRO A 52 -4.22 -11.19 -6.91
CA PRO A 52 -4.35 -12.58 -7.32
C PRO A 52 -5.51 -13.26 -6.60
N THR A 53 -6.25 -14.09 -7.32
CA THR A 53 -7.45 -14.75 -6.82
C THR A 53 -7.52 -16.18 -7.33
N TYR A 54 -7.94 -17.09 -6.46
CA TYR A 54 -8.29 -18.47 -6.80
C TYR A 54 -9.30 -19.00 -5.78
N ASN A 55 -10.52 -19.31 -6.20
CA ASN A 55 -11.63 -19.68 -5.30
C ASN A 55 -11.98 -18.59 -4.26
N GLU A 56 -12.10 -17.33 -4.70
CA GLU A 56 -12.31 -16.16 -3.84
C GLU A 56 -13.66 -15.47 -4.10
N ARG A 57 -14.66 -16.19 -4.62
CA ARG A 57 -15.97 -15.61 -4.99
C ARG A 57 -16.59 -14.77 -3.88
N GLU A 58 -16.50 -15.22 -2.64
CA GLU A 58 -17.13 -14.56 -1.48
C GLU A 58 -16.26 -13.42 -0.92
N ASN A 59 -14.93 -13.57 -0.93
CA ASN A 59 -14.01 -12.60 -0.36
C ASN A 59 -13.75 -11.41 -1.31
N LEU A 60 -13.72 -11.68 -2.62
CA LEU A 60 -13.38 -10.68 -3.64
C LEU A 60 -14.25 -9.41 -3.58
N PRO A 61 -15.60 -9.48 -3.46
CA PRO A 61 -16.42 -8.28 -3.30
C PRO A 61 -16.09 -7.47 -2.05
N ILE A 62 -15.76 -8.14 -0.95
CA ILE A 62 -15.49 -7.51 0.34
C ILE A 62 -14.18 -6.71 0.26
N ILE A 63 -13.11 -7.33 -0.23
CA ILE A 63 -11.81 -6.66 -0.32
C ILE A 63 -11.81 -5.52 -1.34
N VAL A 64 -12.47 -5.71 -2.48
CA VAL A 64 -12.64 -4.64 -3.48
C VAL A 64 -13.43 -3.48 -2.89
N TYR A 65 -14.53 -3.74 -2.18
CA TYR A 65 -15.29 -2.69 -1.51
C TYR A 65 -14.44 -1.89 -0.51
N LEU A 66 -13.65 -2.57 0.33
CA LEU A 66 -12.78 -1.92 1.33
C LEU A 66 -11.70 -1.06 0.67
N LEU A 67 -11.06 -1.56 -0.39
CA LEU A 67 -10.07 -0.81 -1.17
C LEU A 67 -10.71 0.44 -1.80
N VAL A 68 -11.81 0.26 -2.54
CA VAL A 68 -12.51 1.37 -3.21
C VAL A 68 -12.97 2.43 -2.20
N LYS A 69 -13.53 2.00 -1.07
CA LYS A 69 -13.95 2.91 0.00
C LYS A 69 -12.76 3.73 0.51
N THR A 70 -11.64 3.06 0.82
CA THR A 70 -10.43 3.72 1.34
C THR A 70 -9.87 4.71 0.34
N PHE A 71 -9.71 4.30 -0.93
CA PHE A 71 -9.18 5.20 -1.94
C PHE A 71 -10.07 6.41 -2.19
N LYS A 72 -11.40 6.24 -2.21
CA LYS A 72 -12.34 7.37 -2.34
C LYS A 72 -12.30 8.31 -1.14
N GLN A 73 -12.15 7.79 0.08
CA GLN A 73 -12.07 8.60 1.30
C GLN A 73 -10.83 9.51 1.33
N HIS A 74 -9.76 9.10 0.67
CA HIS A 74 -8.49 9.81 0.64
C HIS A 74 -8.19 10.50 -0.71
N ASP A 75 -9.16 10.54 -1.62
CA ASP A 75 -9.02 11.12 -2.97
C ASP A 75 -7.79 10.60 -3.75
N ILE A 76 -7.53 9.30 -3.62
CA ILE A 76 -6.39 8.64 -4.28
C ILE A 76 -6.79 8.28 -5.71
N ASN A 77 -5.88 8.40 -6.67
CA ASN A 77 -6.05 7.84 -8.01
C ASN A 77 -5.62 6.36 -8.01
N TRP A 78 -6.51 5.45 -8.42
CA TRP A 78 -6.27 4.01 -8.27
C TRP A 78 -6.81 3.16 -9.42
N GLU A 79 -6.34 1.92 -9.49
CA GLU A 79 -6.97 0.80 -10.19
C GLU A 79 -6.72 -0.50 -9.42
N ILE A 80 -7.57 -1.50 -9.63
CA ILE A 80 -7.41 -2.84 -9.07
C ILE A 80 -7.32 -3.82 -10.25
N VAL A 81 -6.21 -4.53 -10.34
CA VAL A 81 -5.98 -5.60 -11.32
C VAL A 81 -6.27 -6.92 -10.63
N ILE A 82 -7.41 -7.52 -10.97
CA ILE A 82 -7.82 -8.83 -10.45
C ILE A 82 -7.23 -9.89 -11.36
N ILE A 83 -6.28 -10.67 -10.84
CA ILE A 83 -5.64 -11.76 -11.57
C ILE A 83 -6.28 -13.07 -11.12
N ASP A 84 -7.10 -13.68 -11.98
CA ASP A 84 -7.81 -14.92 -11.64
C ASP A 84 -7.10 -16.14 -12.23
N ASP A 85 -6.74 -17.10 -11.38
CA ASP A 85 -6.01 -18.33 -11.75
C ASP A 85 -6.97 -19.47 -12.20
N ASN A 86 -7.98 -19.12 -13.01
CA ASN A 86 -9.04 -20.00 -13.51
C ASN A 86 -9.91 -20.61 -12.40
N SER A 87 -10.51 -19.75 -11.57
CA SER A 87 -11.36 -20.18 -10.47
C SER A 87 -12.64 -20.88 -10.93
N PRO A 88 -12.91 -22.12 -10.49
CA PRO A 88 -14.14 -22.85 -10.82
C PRO A 88 -15.39 -22.42 -10.03
N ASP A 89 -15.23 -21.63 -8.96
CA ASP A 89 -16.32 -21.20 -8.06
C ASP A 89 -17.11 -19.99 -8.60
N GLY A 90 -16.69 -19.47 -9.75
CA GLY A 90 -17.27 -18.30 -10.39
C GLY A 90 -16.75 -16.96 -9.86
N THR A 91 -15.52 -16.93 -9.35
CA THR A 91 -14.80 -15.69 -9.00
C THR A 91 -14.71 -14.73 -10.19
N GLN A 92 -14.50 -15.23 -11.42
CA GLN A 92 -14.41 -14.37 -12.62
C GLN A 92 -15.71 -13.61 -12.92
N GLU A 93 -16.86 -14.26 -12.74
CA GLU A 93 -18.17 -13.64 -12.95
C GLU A 93 -18.38 -12.50 -11.94
N ILE A 94 -17.99 -12.72 -10.68
CA ILE A 94 -18.01 -11.69 -9.64
C ILE A 94 -17.07 -10.55 -9.98
N ALA A 95 -15.84 -10.83 -10.40
CA ALA A 95 -14.89 -9.81 -10.83
C ALA A 95 -15.44 -8.96 -11.99
N GLY A 96 -16.10 -9.59 -12.97
CA GLY A 96 -16.77 -8.90 -14.07
C GLY A 96 -17.96 -8.04 -13.61
N GLN A 97 -18.70 -8.48 -12.60
CA GLN A 97 -19.76 -7.64 -11.99
C GLN A 97 -19.17 -6.42 -11.28
N LEU A 98 -18.09 -6.60 -10.53
CA LEU A 98 -17.40 -5.49 -9.84
C LEU A 98 -16.87 -4.46 -10.83
N ALA A 99 -16.34 -4.88 -11.98
CA ALA A 99 -15.94 -3.97 -13.05
C ALA A 99 -17.09 -3.15 -13.61
N LYS A 100 -18.28 -3.75 -13.81
CA LYS A 100 -19.47 -3.01 -14.23
C LYS A 100 -19.95 -2.00 -13.18
N VAL A 101 -19.79 -2.31 -11.90
CA VAL A 101 -20.23 -1.46 -10.78
C VAL A 101 -19.28 -0.28 -10.54
N TYR A 102 -17.96 -0.53 -10.58
CA TYR A 102 -16.96 0.48 -10.22
C TYR A 102 -16.27 1.16 -11.41
N GLY A 103 -16.46 0.64 -12.63
CA GLY A 103 -15.83 1.12 -13.86
C GLY A 103 -14.80 0.12 -14.40
N GLU A 104 -14.89 -0.20 -15.69
CA GLU A 104 -13.95 -1.11 -16.38
C GLU A 104 -12.55 -0.50 -16.56
N ASP A 105 -12.40 0.81 -16.36
CA ASP A 105 -11.13 1.53 -16.29
C ASP A 105 -10.47 1.45 -14.90
N ARG A 106 -11.25 1.09 -13.87
CA ARG A 106 -10.81 1.01 -12.47
C ARG A 106 -10.61 -0.42 -11.99
N ILE A 107 -11.42 -1.37 -12.46
CA ILE A 107 -11.32 -2.78 -12.10
C ILE A 107 -11.00 -3.59 -13.37
N LEU A 108 -9.78 -4.13 -13.41
CA LEU A 108 -9.25 -4.85 -14.56
C LEU A 108 -9.21 -6.35 -14.24
N LEU A 109 -10.15 -7.11 -14.82
CA LEU A 109 -10.10 -8.58 -14.75
C LEU A 109 -9.09 -9.13 -15.76
N ARG A 110 -8.17 -9.97 -15.28
CA ARG A 110 -7.09 -10.60 -16.04
C ARG A 110 -7.05 -12.11 -15.73
N PRO A 111 -7.86 -12.92 -16.42
CA PRO A 111 -7.89 -14.36 -16.20
C PRO A 111 -6.65 -15.05 -16.78
N ARG A 112 -6.21 -16.11 -16.14
CA ARG A 112 -5.08 -16.94 -16.53
C ARG A 112 -5.56 -18.37 -16.80
N ALA A 113 -4.74 -19.14 -17.52
CA ALA A 113 -5.11 -20.50 -17.93
C ALA A 113 -5.19 -21.51 -16.76
N GLY A 114 -4.68 -21.18 -15.58
CA GLY A 114 -4.73 -22.04 -14.40
C GLY A 114 -3.86 -21.53 -13.25
N LYS A 115 -3.81 -22.32 -12.17
CA LYS A 115 -3.04 -22.04 -10.96
C LYS A 115 -1.53 -22.19 -11.21
N LEU A 116 -0.92 -21.13 -11.73
CA LEU A 116 0.49 -21.05 -12.07
C LEU A 116 1.34 -20.46 -10.92
N GLY A 117 0.70 -20.13 -9.79
CA GLY A 117 1.33 -19.65 -8.57
C GLY A 117 1.36 -18.13 -8.44
N LEU A 118 1.52 -17.64 -7.20
CA LEU A 118 1.41 -16.21 -6.85
C LEU A 118 2.48 -15.35 -7.54
N GLY A 119 3.74 -15.80 -7.56
CA GLY A 119 4.83 -15.03 -8.18
C GLY A 119 4.58 -14.74 -9.66
N THR A 120 4.06 -15.72 -10.40
CA THR A 120 3.74 -15.56 -11.82
C THR A 120 2.46 -14.74 -12.02
N ALA A 121 1.53 -14.75 -11.05
CA ALA A 121 0.35 -13.89 -11.03
C ALA A 121 0.75 -12.41 -10.93
N TYR A 122 1.72 -12.08 -10.06
CA TYR A 122 2.22 -10.71 -9.93
C TYR A 122 2.90 -10.22 -11.20
N ILE A 123 3.81 -11.03 -11.77
CA ILE A 123 4.49 -10.67 -13.02
C ILE A 123 3.48 -10.41 -14.13
N TYR A 124 2.45 -11.26 -14.23
CA TYR A 124 1.37 -11.08 -15.19
C TYR A 124 0.56 -9.81 -14.91
N GLY A 125 0.16 -9.55 -13.66
CA GLY A 125 -0.59 -8.37 -13.26
C GLY A 125 0.14 -7.05 -13.54
N ILE A 126 1.46 -7.00 -13.29
CA ILE A 126 2.31 -5.82 -13.55
C ILE A 126 2.22 -5.37 -15.01
N GLN A 127 2.06 -6.30 -15.97
CA GLN A 127 1.97 -5.97 -17.40
C GLN A 127 0.71 -5.15 -17.75
N PHE A 128 -0.29 -5.16 -16.89
CA PHE A 128 -1.55 -4.43 -17.08
C PHE A 128 -1.69 -3.23 -16.16
N ALA A 129 -0.79 -3.08 -15.18
CA ALA A 129 -0.80 -1.95 -14.28
C ALA A 129 -0.34 -0.69 -15.01
N THR A 130 -1.07 0.40 -14.80
CA THR A 130 -0.79 1.73 -15.38
C THR A 130 -0.36 2.75 -14.32
N GLY A 131 -0.48 2.40 -13.03
CA GLY A 131 -0.03 3.22 -11.92
C GLY A 131 1.50 3.24 -11.79
N ASN A 132 2.03 4.36 -11.32
CA ASN A 132 3.45 4.49 -10.97
C ASN A 132 3.79 3.84 -9.61
N PHE A 133 2.77 3.49 -8.82
CA PHE A 133 2.90 2.69 -7.60
C PHE A 133 2.16 1.35 -7.73
N ILE A 134 2.83 0.26 -7.33
CA ILE A 134 2.25 -1.08 -7.31
C ILE A 134 2.06 -1.53 -5.87
N ILE A 135 0.86 -1.97 -5.53
CA ILE A 135 0.51 -2.61 -4.26
C ILE A 135 0.20 -4.07 -4.57
N ILE A 136 0.85 -4.99 -3.87
CA ILE A 136 0.55 -6.42 -3.94
C ILE A 136 -0.26 -6.78 -2.70
N MET A 137 -1.44 -7.37 -2.90
CA MET A 137 -2.33 -7.74 -1.80
C MET A 137 -2.91 -9.14 -2.08
N ASP A 138 -2.99 -9.97 -1.05
CA ASP A 138 -3.71 -11.23 -1.14
C ASP A 138 -5.22 -10.98 -1.07
N ALA A 139 -5.99 -11.72 -1.85
CA ALA A 139 -7.45 -11.70 -1.78
C ALA A 139 -7.98 -12.54 -0.62
N ASP A 140 -7.14 -13.41 -0.06
CA ASP A 140 -7.50 -14.32 1.01
C ASP A 140 -7.52 -13.60 2.38
N PHE A 141 -8.58 -13.83 3.16
CA PHE A 141 -8.62 -13.46 4.58
C PHE A 141 -8.05 -14.60 5.46
N SER A 142 -7.20 -15.47 4.91
CA SER A 142 -6.87 -16.78 5.49
C SER A 142 -5.93 -16.74 6.69
N HIS A 143 -5.33 -15.59 7.01
CA HIS A 143 -4.41 -15.45 8.14
C HIS A 143 -5.15 -15.60 9.48
N HIS A 144 -5.43 -16.85 9.87
CA HIS A 144 -5.62 -17.21 11.26
C HIS A 144 -4.30 -16.99 11.99
N VAL A 145 -4.26 -15.99 12.86
CA VAL A 145 -3.19 -15.85 13.86
C VAL A 145 -3.26 -17.09 14.74
N HIS A 146 -2.23 -17.92 14.72
CA HIS A 146 -2.02 -18.96 15.75
C HIS A 146 -1.36 -18.33 16.98
#